data_AF-A0AAU4KPX6-F1
#
_entry.id   AF-A0AAU4KPX6-F1
#
_cell.length_a   1.000
_cell.length_b   1.000
_cell.length_c   1.000
_cell.angle_alpha   90.00
_cell.angle_beta   90.00
_cell.angle_gamma   90.00
#
_symmetry.space_group_name_H-M   'P 1'
#
loop_
_entity.id
_entity.type
_entity.pdbx_description
1 polymer ?
#
loop_
_entity_poly.entity_id
_entity_poly.type
_entity_poly.pdbx_seq_one_letter_code
_entity_poly.pdbx_strand_id
1 'polypeptide(L)'
;MSRPGRPPGLFSRFARRLYGQDREAYLTIRAGTNSLEITAHVDSRDSVGINKMVIFCLDLTAAVIAHRQGRGPDFLVHDSHLFDGVDDRQVTEALTLAAEVAAEEGLQYVATFNSDKLERARLGGFDPAPYVIEPRLNDTFDEGGLFGFQF
;
A
#
# COMPACT_ATOMS: atom_id res chain seq x y z
N MET A 1 -18.15 -4.84 30.38
CA MET A 1 -19.14 -4.40 29.38
C MET A 1 -18.40 -3.79 28.21
N SER A 2 -18.29 -4.51 27.09
CA SER A 2 -17.64 -4.00 25.87
C SER A 2 -18.47 -2.87 25.27
N ARG A 3 -17.83 -1.72 25.01
CA ARG A 3 -18.43 -0.63 24.25
C ARG A 3 -18.85 -1.17 22.86
N PRO A 4 -20.03 -0.82 22.34
CA PRO A 4 -20.43 -1.19 20.99
C PRO A 4 -19.34 -0.71 20.01
N GLY A 5 -18.91 -1.62 19.14
CA GLY A 5 -17.65 -1.50 18.39
C GLY A 5 -17.64 -0.28 17.49
N ARG A 6 -16.87 0.75 17.86
CA ARG A 6 -16.46 1.80 16.93
C ARG A 6 -15.84 1.09 15.71
N PRO A 7 -16.22 1.46 14.47
CA PRO A 7 -15.59 0.87 13.30
C PRO A 7 -14.06 1.02 13.41
N PRO A 8 -13.29 -0.01 13.02
CA PRO A 8 -11.84 0.07 13.09
C PRO A 8 -11.33 1.31 12.33
N GLY A 9 -10.29 1.96 12.86
CA GLY A 9 -9.65 3.07 12.16
C GLY A 9 -9.10 2.63 10.80
N LEU A 10 -8.88 3.58 9.88
CA LEU A 10 -8.44 3.32 8.50
C LEU A 10 -7.25 2.35 8.43
N PHE A 11 -6.21 2.60 9.23
CA PHE A 11 -5.04 1.73 9.32
C PHE A 11 -5.42 0.28 9.67
N SER A 12 -6.19 0.09 10.73
CA SER A 12 -6.63 -1.25 11.17
C SER A 12 -7.48 -1.94 10.12
N ARG A 13 -8.32 -1.20 9.40
CA ARG A 13 -9.13 -1.72 8.29
C ARG A 13 -8.23 -2.21 7.15
N PHE A 14 -7.26 -1.41 6.73
CA PHE A 14 -6.31 -1.76 5.68
C PHE A 14 -5.44 -2.95 6.08
N ALA A 15 -4.85 -2.93 7.27
CA ALA A 15 -4.04 -4.03 7.77
C ALA A 15 -4.83 -5.36 7.85
N ARG A 16 -6.07 -5.34 8.34
CA ARG A 16 -6.92 -6.55 8.39
C ARG A 16 -7.32 -7.05 7.00
N ARG A 17 -7.40 -6.18 6.00
CA ARG A 17 -7.62 -6.59 4.60
C ARG A 17 -6.46 -7.45 4.09
N LEU A 18 -5.22 -7.12 4.46
CA LEU A 18 -4.01 -7.84 4.03
C LEU A 18 -3.76 -9.12 4.86
N TYR A 19 -3.93 -9.03 6.18
CA TYR A 19 -3.53 -10.08 7.12
C TYR A 19 -4.67 -10.95 7.67
N GLY A 20 -5.92 -10.60 7.37
CA GLY A 20 -7.12 -11.28 7.86
C GLY A 20 -7.78 -10.55 9.04
N GLN A 21 -9.07 -10.83 9.24
CA GLN A 21 -9.90 -10.13 10.23
C GLN A 21 -9.56 -10.48 11.68
N ASP A 22 -8.99 -11.66 11.91
CA ASP A 22 -8.65 -12.16 13.24
C ASP A 22 -7.33 -11.58 13.79
N ARG A 23 -6.60 -10.80 12.98
CA ARG A 23 -5.33 -10.20 13.39
C ARG A 23 -5.55 -8.89 14.14
N GLU A 24 -4.80 -8.73 15.22
CA GLU A 24 -4.70 -7.46 15.92
C GLU A 24 -3.91 -6.48 15.05
N ALA A 25 -4.51 -5.33 14.78
CA ALA A 25 -3.89 -4.26 14.02
C ALA A 25 -4.33 -2.90 14.56
N TYR A 26 -3.38 -2.03 14.88
CA TYR A 26 -3.67 -0.70 15.42
C TYR A 26 -2.62 0.33 15.04
N LEU A 27 -3.07 1.58 14.99
CA LEU A 27 -2.21 2.76 14.89
C LEU A 27 -2.42 3.60 16.14
N THR A 28 -1.34 3.81 16.89
CA THR A 28 -1.34 4.67 18.07
C THR A 28 -0.46 5.89 17.80
N ILE A 29 -0.95 7.06 18.19
CA ILE A 29 -0.21 8.32 18.13
C ILE A 29 -0.26 8.92 19.54
N ARG A 30 0.90 9.16 20.14
CA ARG A 30 1.03 9.73 21.49
C ARG A 30 2.03 10.88 21.48
N ALA A 31 1.75 11.92 22.25
CA ALA A 31 2.76 12.93 22.54
C ALA A 31 3.75 12.33 23.54
N GLY A 32 4.99 12.09 23.10
CA GLY A 32 6.11 11.78 23.98
C GLY A 32 6.74 13.06 24.53
N THR A 33 7.71 12.92 25.42
CA THR A 33 8.35 14.06 26.10
C THR A 33 9.03 15.03 25.13
N ASN A 34 9.65 14.51 24.06
CA ASN A 34 10.42 15.31 23.09
C ASN A 34 10.00 15.10 21.63
N SER A 35 9.08 14.15 21.36
CA SER A 35 8.70 13.77 20.01
C SER A 35 7.30 13.16 19.98
N LEU A 36 6.71 13.08 18.80
CA LEU A 36 5.52 12.29 18.57
C LEU A 36 5.91 10.80 18.51
N GLU A 37 5.26 9.97 19.30
CA GLU A 37 5.41 8.53 19.26
C GLU A 37 4.31 7.94 18.38
N ILE A 38 4.68 7.41 17.23
CA ILE A 38 3.77 6.75 16.29
C ILE A 38 4.09 5.26 16.29
N THR A 39 3.08 4.43 16.58
CA THR A 39 3.20 2.98 16.58
C THR A 39 2.14 2.39 15.67
N ALA A 40 2.58 1.89 14.51
CA ALA A 40 1.79 1.07 13.60
C ALA A 40 2.12 -0.40 13.86
N HIS A 41 1.13 -1.19 14.26
CA HIS A 41 1.34 -2.58 14.67
C HIS A 41 0.35 -3.51 13.97
N VAL A 42 0.84 -4.67 13.57
CA VAL A 42 0.05 -5.79 13.04
C VAL A 42 0.64 -7.09 13.58
N ASP A 43 -0.19 -7.93 14.19
CA ASP A 43 0.22 -9.25 14.66
C ASP A 43 0.42 -10.22 13.49
N SER A 44 1.67 -10.58 13.19
CA SER A 44 2.01 -11.56 12.15
C SER A 44 3.40 -12.18 12.38
N ARG A 45 3.67 -13.33 11.73
CA ARG A 45 4.81 -14.21 12.01
C ARG A 45 6.07 -13.94 11.15
N ASP A 46 5.95 -13.18 10.05
CA ASP A 46 7.01 -12.96 9.05
C ASP A 46 7.64 -11.55 9.08
N SER A 47 8.79 -11.38 9.71
CA SER A 47 9.29 -10.05 10.13
C SER A 47 9.61 -9.04 9.00
N VAL A 48 10.12 -9.47 7.84
CA VAL A 48 10.59 -8.53 6.79
C VAL A 48 9.44 -8.02 5.93
N GLY A 49 8.57 -8.93 5.44
CA GLY A 49 7.42 -8.57 4.61
C GLY A 49 6.36 -7.76 5.37
N ILE A 50 6.19 -8.04 6.68
CA ILE A 50 5.25 -7.29 7.53
C ILE A 50 5.58 -5.80 7.55
N ASN A 51 6.84 -5.43 7.77
CA ASN A 51 7.16 -4.02 7.95
C ASN A 51 6.83 -3.19 6.70
N LYS A 52 7.08 -3.73 5.50
CA LYS A 52 6.73 -3.06 4.23
C LYS A 52 5.23 -2.87 4.07
N MET A 53 4.43 -3.88 4.41
CA MET A 53 2.96 -3.76 4.34
C MET A 53 2.37 -2.91 5.46
N VAL A 54 3.04 -2.81 6.60
CA VAL A 54 2.69 -1.85 7.65
C VAL A 54 2.93 -0.43 7.17
N ILE A 55 4.07 -0.16 6.51
CA ILE A 55 4.37 1.12 5.85
C ILE A 55 3.30 1.44 4.81
N PHE A 56 3.01 0.50 3.89
CA PHE A 56 1.94 0.64 2.89
C PHE A 56 0.60 1.04 3.53
N CYS A 57 0.16 0.34 4.58
CA CYS A 57 -1.09 0.65 5.27
C CYS A 57 -1.07 2.04 5.93
N LEU A 58 0.07 2.43 6.49
CA LEU A 58 0.25 3.74 7.13
C LEU A 58 0.23 4.86 6.09
N ASP A 59 0.95 4.72 4.99
CA ASP A 59 1.04 5.70 3.91
C ASP A 59 -0.31 5.90 3.24
N LEU A 60 -1.03 4.81 2.93
CA LEU A 60 -2.39 4.89 2.41
C LEU A 60 -3.35 5.55 3.41
N THR A 61 -3.22 5.24 4.70
CA THR A 61 -4.00 5.92 5.75
C THR A 61 -3.74 7.42 5.78
N ALA A 62 -2.46 7.81 5.73
CA ALA A 62 -2.06 9.21 5.75
C ALA A 62 -2.55 9.95 4.50
N ALA A 63 -2.41 9.35 3.32
CA ALA A 63 -2.89 9.92 2.05
C ALA A 63 -4.40 10.17 2.08
N VAL A 64 -5.19 9.17 2.51
CA VAL A 64 -6.65 9.30 2.62
C VAL A 64 -7.05 10.41 3.61
N ILE A 65 -6.40 10.48 4.77
CA ILE A 65 -6.69 11.52 5.77
C ILE A 65 -6.32 12.90 5.23
N ALA A 66 -5.16 13.04 4.60
CA ALA A 66 -4.68 14.30 4.05
C ALA A 66 -5.59 14.80 2.92
N HIS A 67 -5.99 13.91 2.01
CA HIS A 67 -6.93 14.19 0.92
C HIS A 67 -8.28 14.66 1.45
N ARG A 68 -8.91 13.90 2.36
CA ARG A 68 -10.20 14.26 2.97
C ARG A 68 -10.19 15.60 3.71
N GLN A 69 -9.03 16.06 4.14
CA GLN A 69 -8.84 17.32 4.83
C GLN A 69 -8.42 18.46 3.90
N GLY A 70 -8.15 18.19 2.61
CA GLY A 70 -7.59 19.16 1.67
C GLY A 70 -6.18 19.62 2.05
N ARG A 71 -5.39 18.75 2.69
CA ARG A 71 -4.06 19.06 3.26
C ARG A 71 -2.92 18.27 2.63
N GLY A 72 -3.17 17.55 1.53
CA GLY A 72 -2.18 16.76 0.82
C GLY A 72 -2.48 16.67 -0.67
N PRO A 73 -1.58 16.08 -1.44
CA PRO A 73 -1.82 15.79 -2.86
C PRO A 73 -2.91 14.73 -3.03
N ASP A 74 -3.54 14.73 -4.19
CA ASP A 74 -4.56 13.73 -4.56
C ASP A 74 -3.92 12.45 -5.15
N PHE A 75 -2.66 12.18 -4.80
CA PHE A 75 -1.95 11.00 -5.25
C PHE A 75 -0.96 10.45 -4.21
N LEU A 76 -0.67 9.15 -4.30
CA LEU A 76 0.35 8.43 -3.54
C LEU A 76 1.23 7.63 -4.49
N VAL A 77 2.55 7.71 -4.31
CA VAL A 77 3.53 7.00 -5.15
C VAL A 77 4.39 6.08 -4.30
N HIS A 78 4.54 4.83 -4.72
CA HIS A 78 5.53 3.90 -4.17
C HIS A 78 6.46 3.35 -5.25
N ASP A 79 7.70 3.07 -4.89
CA ASP A 79 8.62 2.36 -5.78
C ASP A 79 8.49 0.83 -5.62
N SER A 80 9.22 0.08 -6.45
CA SER A 80 9.16 -1.39 -6.45
C SER A 80 9.77 -2.00 -5.19
N HIS A 81 10.65 -1.28 -4.48
CA HIS A 81 11.25 -1.76 -3.24
C HIS A 81 10.23 -2.03 -2.15
N LEU A 82 9.09 -1.33 -2.13
CA LEU A 82 8.02 -1.59 -1.17
C LEU A 82 7.46 -3.01 -1.30
N PHE A 83 7.54 -3.63 -2.47
CA PHE A 83 6.95 -4.95 -2.75
C PHE A 83 7.97 -6.09 -2.76
N ASP A 84 9.26 -5.75 -2.75
CA ASP A 84 10.33 -6.74 -2.73
C ASP A 84 10.33 -7.55 -1.42
N GLY A 85 10.52 -8.86 -1.50
CA GLY A 85 10.49 -9.77 -0.34
C GLY A 85 9.13 -9.91 0.38
N VAL A 86 8.06 -9.27 -0.11
CA VAL A 86 6.70 -9.42 0.41
C VAL A 86 6.03 -10.66 -0.19
N ASP A 87 5.26 -11.39 0.62
CA ASP A 87 4.48 -12.55 0.16
C ASP A 87 3.51 -12.19 -0.97
N ASP A 88 3.43 -13.03 -2.01
CA ASP A 88 2.68 -12.74 -3.24
C ASP A 88 1.19 -12.48 -2.96
N ARG A 89 0.61 -13.20 -1.98
CA ARG A 89 -0.79 -12.97 -1.57
C ARG A 89 -0.94 -11.58 -0.96
N GLN A 90 -0.03 -11.16 -0.09
CA GLN A 90 -0.08 -9.82 0.51
C GLN A 90 0.08 -8.72 -0.54
N VAL A 91 0.93 -8.93 -1.54
CA VAL A 91 1.07 -7.99 -2.67
C VAL A 91 -0.22 -7.89 -3.48
N THR A 92 -0.85 -9.03 -3.79
CA THR A 92 -2.14 -9.08 -4.48
C THR A 92 -3.21 -8.30 -3.72
N GLU A 93 -3.30 -8.51 -2.40
CA GLU A 93 -4.26 -7.82 -1.56
C GLU A 93 -3.95 -6.32 -1.40
N ALA A 94 -2.68 -5.94 -1.38
CA ALA A 94 -2.28 -4.54 -1.34
C ALA A 94 -2.67 -3.79 -2.63
N LEU A 95 -2.42 -4.38 -3.81
CA LEU A 95 -2.81 -3.79 -5.09
C LEU A 95 -4.33 -3.68 -5.24
N THR A 96 -5.05 -4.74 -4.85
CA THR A 96 -6.52 -4.74 -4.85
C THR A 96 -7.06 -3.65 -3.94
N LEU A 97 -6.56 -3.58 -2.69
CA LEU A 97 -6.96 -2.55 -1.73
C LEU A 97 -6.63 -1.14 -2.22
N ALA A 98 -5.45 -0.93 -2.81
CA ALA A 98 -5.06 0.37 -3.33
C ALA A 98 -6.00 0.82 -4.45
N ALA A 99 -6.37 -0.07 -5.37
CA ALA A 99 -7.31 0.23 -6.45
C ALA A 99 -8.72 0.57 -5.92
N GLU A 100 -9.22 -0.21 -4.95
CA GLU A 100 -10.51 0.04 -4.28
C GLU A 100 -10.50 1.41 -3.59
N VAL A 101 -9.50 1.69 -2.75
CA VAL A 101 -9.40 2.95 -2.00
C VAL A 101 -9.19 4.14 -2.92
N ALA A 102 -8.37 4.00 -3.96
CA ALA A 102 -8.18 5.04 -4.96
C ALA A 102 -9.50 5.43 -5.62
N ALA A 103 -10.31 4.45 -6.03
CA ALA A 103 -11.61 4.68 -6.62
C ALA A 103 -12.63 5.27 -5.62
N GLU A 104 -12.66 4.77 -4.38
CA GLU A 104 -13.56 5.24 -3.32
C GLU A 104 -13.29 6.70 -2.92
N GLU A 105 -12.02 7.07 -2.82
CA GLU A 105 -11.62 8.39 -2.32
C GLU A 105 -11.39 9.41 -3.45
N GLY A 106 -11.36 8.99 -4.71
CA GLY A 106 -10.96 9.86 -5.82
C GLY A 106 -9.47 10.21 -5.79
N LEU A 107 -8.65 9.28 -5.27
CA LEU A 107 -7.19 9.39 -5.18
C LEU A 107 -6.53 8.66 -6.35
N GLN A 108 -5.34 9.10 -6.75
CA GLN A 108 -4.49 8.35 -7.68
C GLN A 108 -3.41 7.58 -6.93
N TYR A 109 -3.37 6.26 -7.10
CA TYR A 109 -2.27 5.43 -6.61
C TYR A 109 -1.34 5.05 -7.77
N VAL A 110 -0.05 5.34 -7.62
CA VAL A 110 0.98 5.02 -8.62
C VAL A 110 2.04 4.14 -7.96
N ALA A 111 2.40 3.04 -8.61
CA ALA A 111 3.50 2.21 -8.15
C ALA A 111 4.34 1.71 -9.32
N THR A 112 5.67 1.71 -9.15
CA THR A 112 6.55 0.96 -10.05
C THR A 112 6.60 -0.48 -9.61
N PHE A 113 6.58 -1.42 -10.56
CA PHE A 113 6.52 -2.84 -10.26
C PHE A 113 7.44 -3.64 -11.18
N ASN A 114 8.09 -4.66 -10.62
CA ASN A 114 8.77 -5.65 -11.45
C ASN A 114 7.72 -6.50 -12.16
N SER A 115 7.97 -6.80 -13.44
CA SER A 115 7.01 -7.49 -14.30
C SER A 115 6.65 -8.90 -13.79
N ASP A 116 7.62 -9.62 -13.22
CA ASP A 116 7.41 -10.93 -12.60
C ASP A 116 6.50 -10.81 -11.37
N LYS A 117 6.75 -9.85 -10.48
CA LYS A 117 5.93 -9.60 -9.29
C LYS A 117 4.49 -9.22 -9.65
N LEU A 118 4.33 -8.40 -10.70
CA LEU A 118 3.01 -8.02 -11.21
C LEU A 118 2.25 -9.23 -11.77
N GLU A 119 2.94 -10.13 -12.47
CA GLU A 119 2.36 -11.37 -12.98
C GLU A 119 1.93 -12.30 -11.83
N ARG A 120 2.70 -12.37 -10.74
CA ARG A 120 2.31 -13.13 -9.54
C ARG A 120 1.05 -12.57 -8.90
N ALA A 121 0.91 -11.25 -8.83
CA ALA A 121 -0.33 -10.62 -8.38
C ALA A 121 -1.50 -10.94 -9.31
N ARG A 122 -1.25 -10.99 -10.63
CA ARG A 122 -2.25 -11.41 -11.62
C ARG A 122 -2.76 -12.82 -11.38
N LEU A 123 -1.85 -13.76 -11.16
CA LEU A 123 -2.19 -15.14 -10.80
C LEU A 123 -2.92 -15.24 -9.45
N GLY A 124 -2.70 -14.28 -8.55
CA GLY A 124 -3.41 -14.13 -7.28
C GLY A 124 -4.84 -13.58 -7.39
N GLY A 125 -5.25 -13.10 -8.57
CA GLY A 125 -6.61 -12.60 -8.82
C GLY A 125 -6.75 -11.08 -8.96
N PHE A 126 -5.63 -10.33 -8.95
CA PHE A 126 -5.65 -8.90 -9.29
C PHE A 126 -5.55 -8.71 -10.80
N ASP A 127 -6.44 -7.92 -11.44
CA ASP A 127 -6.28 -7.59 -12.86
C ASP A 127 -5.48 -6.30 -13.05
N PRO A 128 -4.21 -6.35 -13.49
CA PRO A 128 -3.40 -5.14 -13.70
C PRO A 128 -3.70 -4.43 -15.01
N ALA A 129 -4.36 -5.08 -15.98
CA ALA A 129 -4.50 -4.57 -17.35
C ALA A 129 -5.04 -3.13 -17.46
N PRO A 130 -6.08 -2.71 -16.71
CA PRO A 130 -6.58 -1.34 -16.80
C PRO A 130 -5.68 -0.29 -16.14
N TYR A 131 -4.66 -0.70 -15.39
CA TYR A 131 -3.80 0.19 -14.60
C TYR A 131 -2.38 0.31 -15.16
N VAL A 132 -1.99 -0.53 -16.13
CA VAL A 132 -0.67 -0.45 -16.77
C VAL A 132 -0.63 0.78 -17.66
N ILE A 133 0.31 1.69 -17.36
CA ILE A 133 0.56 2.89 -18.15
C ILE A 133 1.70 2.60 -19.13
N GLU A 134 1.49 2.95 -20.41
CA GLU A 134 2.56 2.94 -21.42
C GLU A 134 3.39 4.24 -21.31
N PRO A 135 4.73 4.19 -21.46
CA PRO A 135 5.52 3.05 -21.91
C PRO A 135 5.91 2.07 -20.79
N ARG A 136 5.96 0.78 -21.11
CA ARG A 136 6.61 -0.23 -20.25
C ARG A 136 8.13 -0.09 -20.30
N LEU A 137 8.73 0.26 -19.17
CA LEU A 137 10.19 0.28 -19.02
C LEU A 137 10.72 -1.16 -19.10
N ASN A 138 11.69 -1.37 -19.99
CA ASN A 138 12.33 -2.66 -20.22
C ASN A 138 13.80 -2.43 -20.57
N ASP A 139 14.63 -3.46 -20.38
CA ASP A 139 16.07 -3.39 -20.67
C ASP A 139 16.39 -3.40 -22.18
N THR A 140 15.37 -3.29 -23.04
CA THR A 140 15.55 -3.29 -24.49
C THR A 140 15.92 -1.88 -24.96
N PHE A 141 17.12 -1.79 -25.52
CA PHE A 141 17.89 -0.56 -25.77
C PHE A 141 17.20 0.55 -26.59
N ASP A 142 16.19 0.21 -27.40
CA ASP A 142 15.59 1.16 -28.35
C ASP A 142 14.25 1.79 -27.88
N GLU A 143 13.50 1.16 -26.98
CA GLU A 143 12.13 1.60 -26.61
C GLU A 143 11.86 1.70 -25.09
N GLY A 144 12.81 1.32 -24.23
CA GLY A 144 12.58 1.12 -22.79
C GLY A 144 12.80 2.33 -21.86
N GLY A 145 13.11 3.53 -22.37
CA GLY A 145 13.50 4.70 -21.57
C GLY A 145 12.33 5.57 -21.05
N LEU A 146 12.53 6.28 -19.93
CA LEU A 146 11.59 7.26 -19.40
C LEU A 146 12.15 8.68 -19.57
N PHE A 147 11.39 9.58 -20.20
CA PHE A 147 11.82 10.97 -20.49
C PHE A 147 13.15 11.09 -21.28
N GLY A 148 13.50 10.07 -22.07
CA GLY A 148 14.78 10.02 -22.80
C GLY A 148 15.98 9.60 -21.95
N PHE A 149 15.76 9.22 -20.68
CA PHE A 149 16.77 8.62 -19.81
C PHE A 149 16.66 7.10 -19.79
N GLN A 150 17.82 6.45 -19.72
CA GLN A 150 18.00 5.00 -19.69
C GLN A 150 18.35 4.55 -18.27
N PHE A 151 17.85 3.39 -17.85
CA PHE A 151 18.04 2.82 -16.51
C PHE A 151 18.57 1.40 -16.60
#